data_AF-A0A4Y2R4Y6-F1
#
_entry.id   AF-A0A4Y2R4Y6-F1
#
_cell.length_a   1.000
_cell.length_b   1.000
_cell.length_c   1.000
_cell.angle_alpha   90.00
_cell.angle_beta   90.00
_cell.angle_gamma   90.00
#
_symmetry.space_group_name_H-M   'P 1'
#
loop_
_entity.id
_entity.type
_entity.pdbx_description
1 polymer ?
#
loop_
_entity_poly.entity_id
_entity_poly.type
_entity_poly.pdbx_seq_one_letter_code
_entity_poly.pdbx_strand_id
1 'polypeptide(L)'
;MSRQATAKWCNMFENGRKDIDDAEREGRPSTATNSEIAARVNERILTNRRVAVVEIKNKLGISHGSVYRNTVKHLEFSKFCA
;
A
#
# COMPACT_ATOMS: atom_id res chain seq x y z
N MET A 1 2.70 -7.78 30.38
CA MET A 1 3.07 -6.41 29.97
C MET A 1 4.11 -5.86 30.92
N SER A 2 5.09 -5.07 30.44
CA SER A 2 6.08 -4.44 31.32
C SER A 2 5.42 -3.33 32.15
N ARG A 3 5.99 -3.00 33.32
CA ARG A 3 5.51 -1.86 34.14
C ARG A 3 5.40 -0.56 33.34
N GLN A 4 6.34 -0.32 32.42
CA GLN A 4 6.32 0.85 31.52
C GLN A 4 5.14 0.82 30.56
N ALA A 5 4.83 -0.34 29.96
CA ALA A 5 3.68 -0.48 29.07
C ALA A 5 2.36 -0.24 29.83
N THR A 6 2.23 -0.77 31.06
CA THR A 6 1.06 -0.54 31.90
C THR A 6 0.88 0.93 32.25
N ALA A 7 1.96 1.61 32.68
CA ALA A 7 1.92 3.04 33.01
C ALA A 7 1.53 3.91 31.80
N LYS A 8 2.06 3.60 30.61
CA LYS A 8 1.68 4.29 29.36
C LYS A 8 0.19 4.14 29.06
N TRP A 9 -0.35 2.93 29.18
CA TRP A 9 -1.77 2.67 28.95
C TRP A 9 -2.67 3.38 29.97
N CYS A 10 -2.32 3.36 31.27
CA CYS A 10 -3.05 4.11 32.29
C CYS A 10 -3.10 5.60 31.96
N ASN A 11 -1.96 6.21 31.59
CA ASN A 11 -1.90 7.61 31.23
C ASN A 11 -2.73 7.94 29.97
N MET A 12 -2.72 7.07 28.95
CA MET A 12 -3.55 7.27 27.75
C MET A 12 -5.04 7.22 28.10
N PHE A 13 -5.44 6.31 28.99
CA PHE A 13 -6.83 6.19 29.44
C PHE A 13 -7.28 7.39 30.28
N GLU A 14 -6.44 7.84 31.22
CA GLU A 14 -6.69 9.06 32.02
C GLU A 14 -6.82 10.30 31.13
N ASN A 15 -6.05 10.37 30.04
CA ASN A 15 -6.15 11.42 29.01
C ASN A 15 -7.35 11.25 28.05
N GLY A 16 -8.29 10.35 28.36
CA GLY A 16 -9.54 10.22 27.63
C GLY A 16 -9.48 9.34 26.38
N ARG A 17 -8.42 8.55 26.18
CA ARG A 17 -8.40 7.52 25.12
C ARG A 17 -9.47 6.46 25.44
N LYS A 18 -10.47 6.35 24.57
CA LYS A 18 -11.56 5.35 24.65
C LYS A 18 -11.36 4.15 23.74
N ASP A 19 -10.45 4.29 22.77
CA ASP A 19 -10.15 3.26 21.78
C ASP A 19 -9.12 2.26 22.33
N ILE A 20 -9.45 0.97 22.21
CA ILE A 20 -8.61 -0.17 22.61
C ILE A 20 -7.70 -0.65 21.47
N ASP A 21 -8.02 -0.28 20.23
CA ASP A 21 -7.28 -0.66 19.04
C ASP A 21 -5.96 0.11 18.94
N ASP A 22 -5.00 -0.51 18.26
CA ASP A 22 -3.73 0.13 17.96
C ASP A 22 -3.95 1.33 17.03
N ALA A 23 -3.29 2.46 17.36
CA ALA A 23 -3.22 3.59 16.44
C ALA A 23 -2.61 3.15 15.10
N GLU A 24 -2.98 3.84 14.03
CA GLU A 24 -2.43 3.58 12.70
C GLU A 24 -0.90 3.56 12.77
N ARG A 25 -0.31 2.42 12.40
CA ARG A 25 1.13 2.25 12.38
C ARG A 25 1.62 2.61 10.99
N GLU A 26 2.52 3.59 10.91
CA GLU A 26 3.29 3.82 9.70
C GLU A 26 4.17 2.58 9.44
N GLY A 27 3.66 1.69 8.60
CA GLY A 27 4.44 0.57 8.08
C GLY A 27 5.52 1.07 7.13
N ARG A 28 6.53 0.24 6.86
CA ARG A 28 7.54 0.56 5.84
C ARG A 28 6.84 0.78 4.50
N PRO A 29 6.97 1.96 3.86
CA PRO A 29 6.47 2.14 2.50
C PRO A 29 7.26 1.18 1.61
N SER A 30 6.56 0.22 1.01
CA SER A 30 7.15 -0.66 0.02
C SER A 30 7.60 0.20 -1.15
N THR A 31 8.88 0.16 -1.50
CA THR A 31 9.48 0.95 -2.60
C THR A 31 8.77 0.75 -3.94
N ALA A 32 8.09 -0.40 -4.11
CA ALA A 32 7.28 -0.72 -5.27
C ALA A 32 5.83 -0.19 -5.22
N THR A 33 5.45 0.53 -4.17
CA THR A 33 4.13 1.14 -3.92
C THR A 33 4.29 2.66 -3.81
N ASN A 34 5.18 3.23 -4.61
CA ASN A 34 5.41 4.67 -4.65
C ASN A 34 4.46 5.31 -5.69
N SER A 35 3.94 6.50 -5.42
CA SER A 35 2.97 7.15 -6.33
C SER A 35 3.52 7.32 -7.76
N GLU A 36 4.83 7.51 -7.90
CA GLU A 36 5.53 7.58 -9.17
C GLU A 36 5.39 6.27 -9.99
N ILE A 37 5.53 5.11 -9.34
CA ILE A 37 5.36 3.80 -9.99
C ILE A 37 3.90 3.63 -10.41
N ALA A 38 2.94 4.01 -9.55
CA ALA A 38 1.52 3.95 -9.89
C ALA A 38 1.19 4.84 -11.11
N ALA A 39 1.75 6.04 -11.19
CA ALA A 39 1.58 6.94 -12.32
C ALA A 39 2.11 6.33 -13.64
N ARG A 40 3.32 5.75 -13.60
CA ARG A 40 3.91 5.07 -14.78
C ARG A 40 3.13 3.83 -15.21
N VAL A 41 2.59 3.07 -14.25
CA VAL A 41 1.69 1.95 -14.56
C VAL A 41 0.43 2.47 -15.25
N ASN A 42 -0.18 3.54 -14.73
CA ASN A 42 -1.38 4.14 -15.29
C ASN A 42 -1.17 4.64 -16.73
N GLU A 43 -0.07 5.37 -16.96
CA GLU A 43 0.30 5.86 -18.30
C GLU A 43 0.37 4.72 -19.32
N ARG A 44 1.00 3.59 -18.96
CA ARG A 44 1.10 2.43 -19.86
C ARG A 44 -0.27 1.79 -20.13
N ILE A 45 -1.14 1.71 -19.14
CA ILE A 45 -2.50 1.19 -19.29
C ILE A 45 -3.35 2.11 -20.18
N LEU A 46 -3.24 3.43 -20.00
CA LEU A 46 -3.94 4.41 -20.82
C LEU A 46 -3.43 4.39 -22.27
N THR A 47 -2.14 4.16 -22.47
CA THR A 47 -1.53 4.02 -23.80
C THR A 47 -1.98 2.75 -24.52
N ASN A 48 -2.05 1.62 -23.80
CA ASN A 48 -2.57 0.36 -24.32
C ASN A 48 -3.39 -0.36 -23.24
N ARG A 49 -4.72 -0.28 -23.36
CA ARG A 49 -5.64 -0.86 -22.37
C ARG A 49 -5.59 -2.39 -22.30
N ARG A 50 -4.98 -3.06 -23.27
CA ARG A 50 -4.79 -4.52 -23.31
C ARG A 50 -3.35 -4.96 -22.99
N VAL A 51 -2.54 -4.07 -22.44
CA VAL A 51 -1.16 -4.40 -22.06
C VAL A 51 -1.12 -5.52 -21.01
N ALA A 52 -0.25 -6.51 -21.21
CA ALA A 52 -0.10 -7.62 -20.28
C ALA A 52 0.68 -7.19 -19.01
N VAL A 53 0.37 -7.80 -17.86
CA VAL A 53 1.08 -7.52 -16.59
C VAL A 53 2.59 -7.76 -16.74
N VAL A 54 2.95 -8.82 -17.47
CA VAL A 54 4.34 -9.20 -17.74
C VAL A 54 5.10 -8.08 -18.45
N GLU A 55 4.45 -7.42 -19.42
CA GLU A 55 5.05 -6.32 -20.17
C GLU A 55 5.29 -5.10 -19.28
N ILE A 56 4.32 -4.74 -18.44
CA ILE A 56 4.48 -3.64 -17.47
C ILE A 56 5.60 -3.94 -16.48
N LYS A 57 5.63 -5.14 -15.90
CA LYS A 57 6.68 -5.55 -14.96
C LYS A 57 8.06 -5.42 -15.61
N ASN A 58 8.23 -5.93 -16.84
CA ASN A 58 9.53 -5.95 -17.51
C ASN A 58 9.98 -4.53 -17.84
N LYS A 59 9.06 -3.66 -18.26
CA LYS A 59 9.35 -2.26 -18.58
C LYS A 59 9.65 -1.39 -17.36
N LEU A 60 8.99 -1.65 -16.22
CA LEU A 60 9.16 -0.86 -15.00
C LEU A 60 10.15 -1.48 -14.01
N GLY A 61 10.66 -2.68 -14.28
CA GLY A 61 11.59 -3.39 -13.40
C GLY A 61 10.97 -3.77 -12.04
N ILE A 62 9.65 -3.88 -11.96
CA ILE A 62 8.93 -4.17 -10.70
C ILE A 62 8.38 -5.59 -10.68
N SER A 63 8.15 -6.13 -9.48
CA SER A 63 7.58 -7.47 -9.36
C SER A 63 6.13 -7.54 -9.85
N HIS A 64 5.71 -8.71 -10.31
CA HIS A 64 4.34 -8.97 -10.76
C HIS A 64 3.30 -8.58 -9.69
N GLY A 65 3.54 -8.97 -8.43
CA GLY A 65 2.66 -8.61 -7.31
C GLY A 65 2.60 -7.10 -7.05
N SER A 66 3.67 -6.36 -7.37
CA SER A 66 3.66 -4.89 -7.25
C SER A 66 2.83 -4.25 -8.35
N VAL A 67 2.88 -4.76 -9.59
CA VAL A 67 1.99 -4.27 -10.67
C VAL A 67 0.53 -4.43 -10.24
N TYR A 68 0.16 -5.63 -9.78
CA TYR A 68 -1.20 -5.92 -9.34
C TYR A 68 -1.64 -5.06 -8.14
N ARG A 69 -0.77 -4.90 -7.14
CA ARG A 69 -1.06 -4.05 -5.99
C ARG A 69 -1.25 -2.60 -6.40
N ASN A 70 -0.45 -2.07 -7.33
CA ASN A 70 -0.61 -0.70 -7.80
C ASN A 70 -1.91 -0.53 -8.60
N THR A 71 -2.23 -1.46 -9.50
CA THR A 71 -3.46 -1.36 -10.31
C THR A 71 -4.72 -1.46 -9.45
N VAL A 72 -4.75 -2.36 -8.46
CA VAL A 72 -5.92 -2.52 -7.59
C VAL A 72 -6.02 -1.43 -6.54
N LYS A 73 -4.92 -1.10 -5.84
CA LYS A 73 -4.97 -0.16 -4.69
C LYS A 73 -4.90 1.30 -5.09
N HIS A 74 -4.21 1.65 -6.18
CA HIS A 74 -3.96 3.05 -6.54
C HIS A 74 -4.71 3.48 -7.80
N LEU A 75 -5.07 2.55 -8.68
CA LEU A 75 -5.77 2.85 -9.93
C LEU A 75 -7.20 2.29 -9.98
N GLU A 76 -7.62 1.58 -8.92
CA GLU A 76 -8.98 1.04 -8.74
C GLU A 76 -9.50 0.19 -9.92
N PHE A 77 -8.59 -0.41 -10.70
CA PHE A 77 -8.97 -1.27 -11.83
C PHE A 77 -9.49 -2.61 -11.32
N SER A 78 -10.72 -2.96 -11.69
CA SER A 78 -11.40 -4.17 -11.20
C SER A 78 -11.03 -5.46 -11.96
N LYS A 79 -10.50 -5.34 -13.19
CA LYS A 79 -10.12 -6.48 -14.03
C LYS A 79 -8.85 -6.18 -14.80
N PHE A 80 -7.83 -6.99 -14.58
CA PHE A 80 -6.58 -6.98 -15.32
C PHE A 80 -6.27 -8.41 -15.76
N CYS A 81 -6.02 -8.64 -17.05
CA CYS A 81 -5.69 -9.96 -17.55
C CYS A 81 -4.27 -10.32 -17.09
N ALA A 82 -4.16 -11.43 -16.35
CA ALA A 82 -2.89 -12.02 -15.93
C ALA A 82 -2.16 -12.63 -17.13
#